data_AF-A0A7U9WUY1-F1
#
_entry.id   AF-A0A7U9WUY1-F1
#
_cell.length_a   1.000
_cell.length_b   1.000
_cell.length_c   1.000
_cell.angle_alpha   90.00
_cell.angle_beta   90.00
_cell.angle_gamma   90.00
#
_symmetry.space_group_name_H-M   'P 1'
#
loop_
_entity.id
_entity.type
_entity.pdbx_description
1 polymer ?
#
loop_
_entity_poly.entity_id
_entity_poly.type
_entity_poly.pdbx_seq_one_letter_code
_entity_poly.pdbx_strand_id
1 'polypeptide(L)'
;MQVLLFFFIPIKIKILGIIYGALLVYQFIMGPAAIKIVIAASLMNFIVFFITGRGKVHMTPRQAKRRQEFKRQVKNTSKITRHKCAICGRTEESNPELEFRFCSKCEGNYEYCQDHLFTHTHVSRK
;
A
#
# COMPACT_ATOMS: atom_id res chain seq x y z
N MET A 1 -31.69 9.39 18.65
CA MET A 1 -32.26 8.10 19.07
C MET A 1 -32.82 8.25 20.49
N GLN A 2 -34.14 8.07 20.65
CA GLN A 2 -34.87 8.17 21.92
C GLN A 2 -35.51 6.81 22.19
N VAL A 3 -35.48 6.35 23.45
CA VAL A 3 -36.24 5.16 23.89
C VAL A 3 -37.32 5.68 24.82
N LEU A 4 -38.57 5.32 24.51
CA LEU A 4 -39.71 5.67 25.34
C LEU A 4 -39.80 4.66 26.48
N LEU A 5 -39.38 5.05 27.68
CA LEU A 5 -39.49 4.22 28.87
C LEU A 5 -40.97 4.18 29.30
N PHE A 6 -41.54 2.98 29.38
CA PHE A 6 -42.97 2.73 29.59
C PHE A 6 -43.89 3.45 28.59
N PHE A 7 -43.43 3.75 27.38
CA PHE A 7 -44.17 4.54 26.38
C PHE A 7 -44.53 5.98 26.77
N PHE A 8 -44.21 6.45 27.99
CA PHE A 8 -44.57 7.77 28.49
C PHE A 8 -43.38 8.71 28.74
N ILE A 9 -42.21 8.19 29.13
CA ILE A 9 -41.06 9.02 29.50
C ILE A 9 -39.99 8.93 28.41
N PRO A 10 -39.78 9.98 27.59
CA PRO A 10 -38.74 9.98 26.57
C PRO A 10 -37.37 10.16 27.23
N ILE A 11 -36.61 9.07 27.38
CA ILE A 11 -35.24 9.12 27.89
C ILE A 11 -34.25 9.12 26.71
N LYS A 12 -33.32 10.08 26.74
CA LYS A 12 -32.22 10.12 25.77
C LYS A 12 -31.34 8.89 25.99
N ILE A 13 -31.14 8.08 24.94
CA ILE A 13 -30.31 6.86 24.99
C ILE A 13 -28.90 7.16 25.49
N LYS A 14 -28.38 8.35 25.19
CA LYS A 14 -27.07 8.82 25.69
C LYS A 14 -26.99 8.79 27.22
N ILE A 15 -28.05 9.20 27.92
CA ILE A 15 -28.08 9.25 29.39
C ILE A 15 -28.15 7.84 29.95
N LEU A 16 -29.02 6.99 29.40
CA LEU A 16 -29.14 5.60 29.82
C LEU A 16 -27.83 4.83 29.64
N GLY A 17 -27.14 5.04 28.52
CA GLY A 17 -25.83 4.45 28.25
C GLY A 17 -24.75 4.90 29.23
N ILE A 18 -24.74 6.18 29.63
CA ILE A 18 -23.81 6.70 30.63
C ILE A 18 -24.08 6.07 32.00
N ILE A 19 -25.35 5.98 32.42
CA ILE A 19 -25.73 5.36 33.70
C ILE A 19 -25.32 3.89 33.74
N TYR A 20 -25.65 3.11 32.71
CA TYR A 20 -25.25 1.70 32.64
C TYR A 20 -23.73 1.52 32.60
N GLY A 21 -23.02 2.38 31.85
CA GLY A 21 -21.56 2.37 31.81
C GLY A 21 -20.95 2.66 33.19
N ALA A 22 -21.47 3.66 33.90
CA ALA A 22 -21.03 4.00 35.25
C ALA A 22 -21.29 2.86 36.25
N LEU A 23 -22.46 2.21 36.17
CA LEU A 23 -22.78 1.04 36.99
C LEU A 23 -21.85 -0.14 36.71
N LEU A 24 -21.52 -0.40 35.44
CA LEU A 24 -20.56 -1.43 35.05
C LEU A 24 -19.16 -1.17 35.62
N VAL A 25 -18.68 0.07 35.54
CA VAL A 25 -17.37 0.46 36.10
C VAL A 25 -17.38 0.32 37.63
N TYR A 26 -18.46 0.77 38.29
CA TYR A 26 -18.60 0.62 39.73
C TYR A 26 -18.58 -0.86 40.16
N GLN A 27 -19.34 -1.71 39.47
CA GLN A 27 -19.36 -3.15 39.71
C GLN A 27 -18.01 -3.82 39.43
N PHE A 28 -17.24 -3.32 38.46
CA PHE A 28 -15.90 -3.83 38.19
C PHE A 28 -14.89 -3.50 39.32
N ILE A 29 -15.02 -2.33 39.95
CA ILE A 29 -14.15 -1.90 41.05
C ILE A 29 -14.53 -2.63 42.35
N MET A 30 -15.81 -2.55 42.75
CA MET A 30 -16.31 -3.03 44.04
C MET A 30 -16.79 -4.49 44.04
N GLY A 31 -17.03 -5.10 42.88
CA GLY A 31 -17.61 -6.44 42.78
C GLY A 31 -16.63 -7.58 43.08
N PRO A 32 -17.15 -8.78 43.43
CA PRO A 32 -16.36 -9.99 43.60
C PRO A 32 -15.68 -10.43 42.29
N ALA A 33 -14.63 -11.25 42.40
CA ALA A 33 -13.80 -11.67 41.27
C ALA A 33 -14.60 -12.27 40.10
N ALA A 34 -15.70 -12.98 40.38
CA ALA A 34 -16.60 -13.54 39.37
C ALA A 34 -17.19 -12.47 38.43
N ILE A 35 -17.68 -11.34 38.98
CA ILE A 35 -18.28 -10.27 38.18
C ILE A 35 -17.22 -9.59 37.31
N LYS A 36 -16.00 -9.41 37.85
CA LYS A 36 -14.88 -8.83 37.08
C LYS A 36 -14.50 -9.69 35.87
N ILE A 37 -14.48 -11.02 36.05
CA ILE A 37 -14.19 -11.97 34.97
C ILE A 37 -15.28 -11.95 33.90
N VAL A 38 -16.56 -11.90 34.29
CA VAL A 38 -17.69 -11.83 33.34
C VAL A 38 -17.63 -10.54 32.51
N ILE A 39 -17.40 -9.39 33.15
CA ILE A 39 -17.26 -8.11 32.46
C ILE A 39 -16.05 -8.15 31.52
N ALA A 40 -14.90 -8.65 31.98
CA ALA A 40 -13.71 -8.81 31.17
C ALA A 40 -13.93 -9.74 29.96
N ALA A 41 -14.61 -10.87 30.13
CA ALA A 41 -14.93 -11.81 29.05
C ALA A 41 -15.86 -11.18 28.00
N SER A 42 -16.86 -10.39 28.43
CA SER A 42 -17.74 -9.68 27.50
C SER A 42 -16.98 -8.64 26.65
N LEU A 43 -16.05 -7.89 27.26
CA LEU A 43 -15.19 -6.92 26.56
C LEU A 43 -14.10 -7.59 25.71
N MET A 44 -13.66 -8.80 26.10
CA MET A 44 -12.65 -9.55 25.36
C MET A 44 -13.11 -9.89 23.94
N ASN A 45 -14.40 -10.13 23.71
CA ASN A 45 -14.95 -10.29 22.35
C ASN A 45 -14.63 -9.08 21.47
N PHE A 46 -14.88 -7.86 21.98
CA PHE A 46 -14.56 -6.64 21.25
C PHE A 46 -13.06 -6.55 20.93
N ILE A 47 -12.20 -6.89 21.90
CA ILE A 47 -10.74 -6.89 21.71
C ILE A 47 -10.30 -7.89 20.63
N VAL A 48 -10.86 -9.12 20.65
CA VAL A 48 -10.56 -10.17 19.66
C VAL A 48 -10.96 -9.70 18.26
N PHE A 49 -12.16 -9.18 18.07
CA PHE A 49 -12.61 -8.67 16.78
C PHE A 49 -11.83 -7.43 16.33
N PHE A 50 -11.47 -6.56 17.27
CA PHE A 50 -10.72 -5.35 16.98
C PHE A 50 -9.29 -5.65 16.53
N ILE A 51 -8.58 -6.56 17.22
CA ILE A 51 -7.23 -6.98 16.84
C ILE A 51 -7.27 -7.76 15.52
N THR A 52 -8.22 -8.68 15.37
CA THR A 52 -8.37 -9.49 14.14
C THR A 52 -8.78 -8.63 12.93
N GLY A 53 -9.60 -7.60 13.15
CA GLY A 53 -10.12 -6.70 12.12
C GLY A 53 -9.20 -5.53 11.78
N ARG A 54 -8.33 -5.08 12.70
CA ARG A 54 -7.48 -3.88 12.48
C ARG A 54 -6.45 -4.02 11.36
N GLY A 55 -6.02 -5.24 11.04
CA GLY A 55 -4.92 -5.49 10.11
C GLY A 55 -5.36 -5.90 8.70
N LYS A 56 -6.64 -6.24 8.50
CA LYS A 56 -7.13 -6.69 7.20
C LYS A 56 -8.10 -5.65 6.67
N VAL A 57 -7.55 -4.61 6.03
CA VAL A 57 -8.24 -4.03 4.87
C VAL A 57 -8.69 -5.22 4.05
N HIS A 58 -9.98 -5.30 3.75
CA HIS A 58 -10.61 -6.42 3.05
C HIS A 58 -10.10 -6.47 1.59
N MET A 59 -8.79 -6.68 1.41
CA MET A 59 -8.15 -6.87 0.14
C MET A 59 -8.46 -8.30 -0.25
N THR A 60 -9.37 -8.44 -1.20
CA THR A 60 -9.65 -9.72 -1.83
C THR A 60 -8.33 -10.34 -2.31
N PRO A 61 -8.14 -11.67 -2.22
CA PRO A 61 -6.92 -12.33 -2.71
C PRO A 61 -6.57 -11.96 -4.16
N ARG A 62 -7.58 -11.66 -4.99
CA ARG A 62 -7.42 -11.12 -6.35
C ARG A 62 -6.74 -9.74 -6.40
N GLN A 63 -7.08 -8.84 -5.48
CA GLN A 63 -6.48 -7.51 -5.39
C GLN A 63 -5.03 -7.59 -4.87
N ALA A 64 -4.76 -8.50 -3.94
CA ALA A 64 -3.40 -8.77 -3.45
C ALA A 64 -2.48 -9.29 -4.59
N LYS A 65 -2.96 -10.25 -5.37
CA LYS A 65 -2.25 -10.77 -6.55
C LYS A 65 -1.97 -9.67 -7.58
N ARG A 66 -2.98 -8.86 -7.93
CA ARG A 66 -2.82 -7.74 -8.88
C ARG A 66 -1.80 -6.71 -8.38
N ARG A 67 -1.80 -6.39 -7.08
CA ARG A 67 -0.82 -5.46 -6.49
C ARG A 67 0.60 -6.03 -6.55
N GLN A 68 0.76 -7.32 -6.31
CA GLN A 68 2.06 -7.99 -6.40
C GLN A 68 2.56 -8.05 -7.85
N GLU A 69 1.69 -8.37 -8.81
CA GLU A 69 2.01 -8.36 -10.24
C GLU A 69 2.42 -6.97 -10.72
N PHE A 70 1.68 -5.93 -10.35
CA PHE A 70 2.03 -4.55 -10.66
C PHE A 70 3.39 -4.16 -10.08
N LYS A 71 3.66 -4.47 -8.80
CA LYS A 71 4.95 -4.21 -8.17
C LYS A 71 6.11 -4.92 -8.88
N ARG A 72 5.88 -6.14 -9.37
CA ARG A 72 6.87 -6.91 -10.14
C ARG A 72 7.12 -6.28 -11.51
N GLN A 73 6.07 -5.84 -12.21
CA GLN A 73 6.20 -5.19 -13.51
C GLN A 73 6.95 -3.86 -13.41
N VAL A 74 6.59 -2.99 -12.46
CA VAL A 74 7.26 -1.69 -12.24
C VAL A 74 8.75 -1.87 -11.92
N LYS A 75 9.11 -2.87 -11.10
CA LYS A 75 10.52 -3.16 -10.77
C LYS A 75 11.34 -3.63 -11.99
N ASN A 76 10.70 -4.26 -12.97
CA ASN A 76 11.40 -4.75 -14.17
C ASN A 76 11.57 -3.65 -15.23
N THR A 77 10.69 -2.66 -15.28
CA THR A 77 10.78 -1.54 -16.25
C THR A 77 11.92 -0.57 -15.93
N SER A 78 12.33 -0.43 -14.67
CA SER A 78 13.32 0.57 -14.27
C SER A 78 14.77 0.23 -14.63
N LYS A 79 15.06 -0.94 -15.21
CA LYS A 79 16.43 -1.39 -15.55
C LYS A 79 16.72 -1.47 -17.05
N ILE A 80 15.78 -1.09 -17.89
CA ILE A 80 16.07 -0.95 -19.32
C ILE A 80 16.70 0.43 -19.47
N THR A 81 18.03 0.48 -19.54
CA THR A 81 18.73 1.70 -19.95
C THR A 81 18.16 2.11 -21.30
N ARG A 82 17.53 3.30 -21.35
CA ARG A 82 16.91 3.78 -22.59
C ARG A 82 17.97 3.99 -23.66
N HIS A 83 19.17 4.38 -23.25
CA HIS A 83 20.26 4.69 -24.15
C HIS A 83 21.48 3.79 -23.97
N LYS A 84 22.00 3.26 -25.09
CA LYS A 84 23.18 2.38 -25.13
C LYS A 84 23.93 2.57 -26.45
N CYS A 85 25.23 2.86 -26.37
CA CYS A 85 26.07 2.97 -27.56
C CYS A 85 26.28 1.60 -28.23
N ALA A 86 26.06 1.53 -29.54
CA ALA A 86 26.23 0.31 -30.34
C ALA A 86 27.69 -0.17 -30.48
N ILE A 87 28.68 0.71 -30.27
CA ILE A 87 30.12 0.39 -30.43
C ILE A 87 30.77 0.03 -29.10
N CYS A 88 30.73 0.93 -28.10
CA CYS A 88 31.41 0.74 -26.83
C CYS A 88 30.52 0.18 -25.71
N GLY A 89 29.20 0.10 -25.92
CA GLY A 89 28.27 -0.45 -24.95
C GLY A 89 28.01 0.42 -23.71
N ARG A 90 28.61 1.62 -23.61
CA ARG A 90 28.30 2.60 -22.54
C ARG A 90 26.80 2.92 -22.53
N THR A 91 26.22 3.01 -21.34
CA THR A 91 24.81 3.34 -21.10
C THR A 91 24.70 4.66 -20.34
N GLU A 92 23.53 5.29 -20.37
CA GLU A 92 23.21 6.49 -19.60
C GLU A 92 23.49 6.33 -18.08
N GLU A 93 23.32 5.12 -17.54
CA GLU A 93 23.66 4.80 -16.14
C GLU A 93 25.17 4.78 -15.87
N SER A 94 25.99 4.36 -16.85
CA SER A 94 27.43 4.21 -16.66
C SER A 94 28.18 5.54 -16.68
N ASN A 95 27.68 6.53 -17.44
CA ASN A 95 28.30 7.84 -17.62
C ASN A 95 27.20 8.87 -17.98
N PRO A 96 26.59 9.54 -16.98
CA PRO A 96 25.43 10.42 -17.19
C PRO A 96 25.75 11.73 -17.93
N GLU A 97 27.03 12.08 -18.06
CA GLU A 97 27.46 13.28 -18.80
C GLU A 97 27.52 13.06 -20.32
N LEU A 98 27.52 11.80 -20.78
CA LEU A 98 27.60 11.48 -22.21
C LEU A 98 26.22 11.58 -22.87
N GLU A 99 26.14 12.35 -23.95
CA GLU A 99 24.95 12.39 -24.79
C GLU A 99 24.95 11.21 -25.78
N PHE A 100 23.79 10.56 -25.91
CA PHE A 100 23.53 9.52 -26.90
C PHE A 100 22.71 10.11 -28.06
N ARG A 101 23.19 9.94 -29.29
CA ARG A 101 22.55 10.48 -30.50
C ARG A 101 22.40 9.40 -31.56
N PHE A 102 21.35 9.50 -32.36
CA PHE A 102 21.14 8.63 -33.52
C PHE A 102 21.95 9.13 -34.72
N CYS A 103 22.44 8.19 -35.53
CA CYS A 103 23.01 8.53 -36.82
C CYS A 103 21.91 8.59 -37.88
N SER A 104 21.81 9.70 -38.61
CA SER A 104 20.83 9.89 -39.69
C SER A 104 21.10 9.04 -40.93
N LYS A 105 22.31 8.49 -41.08
CA LYS A 105 22.73 7.69 -42.23
C LYS A 105 22.69 6.19 -41.99
N CYS A 106 22.63 5.75 -40.72
CA CYS A 106 22.53 4.33 -40.39
C CYS A 106 21.09 3.87 -40.53
N GLU A 107 20.90 2.65 -41.02
CA GLU A 107 19.59 2.03 -41.07
C GLU A 107 19.30 1.30 -39.75
N GLY A 108 18.38 1.85 -38.97
CA GLY A 108 17.91 1.27 -37.70
C GLY A 108 18.05 2.23 -36.50
N ASN A 109 17.53 1.80 -35.35
CA ASN A 109 17.56 2.59 -34.12
C ASN A 109 18.87 2.35 -33.34
N TYR A 110 20.01 2.62 -33.98
CA TYR A 110 21.32 2.52 -33.33
C TYR A 110 21.72 3.88 -32.75
N GLU A 111 22.00 3.89 -31.45
CA GLU A 111 22.49 5.06 -30.75
C GLU A 111 24.01 5.00 -30.58
N TYR A 112 24.64 6.17 -30.62
CA TYR A 112 26.08 6.34 -30.47
C TYR A 112 26.37 7.42 -29.42
N CYS A 113 27.41 7.23 -28.60
CA CYS A 113 27.91 8.30 -27.74
C CYS A 113 28.66 9.35 -28.56
N GLN A 114 28.89 10.55 -28.00
CA GLN A 114 29.60 11.65 -28.66
C GLN A 114 30.93 11.22 -29.32
N ASP A 115 31.72 10.38 -28.65
CA ASP A 115 33.00 9.85 -29.16
C ASP A 115 32.87 8.97 -30.43
N HIS A 116 31.74 8.29 -30.60
CA HIS A 116 31.50 7.31 -31.67
C HIS A 116 30.53 7.80 -32.75
N LEU A 117 29.89 8.95 -32.56
CA LEU A 117 28.91 9.48 -33.51
C LEU A 117 29.52 9.82 -34.88
N PHE A 118 30.78 10.23 -34.93
CA PHE A 118 31.45 10.64 -36.17
C PHE A 118 32.52 9.66 -36.66
N THR A 119 32.81 8.61 -35.90
CA THR A 119 33.88 7.64 -36.18
C THR A 119 33.35 6.24 -36.51
N HIS A 120 32.04 6.04 -36.49
CA HIS A 120 31.42 4.75 -36.81
C HIS A 120 31.30 4.52 -38.31
N THR A 121 31.35 3.24 -38.71
CA THR A 121 30.96 2.82 -40.05
C THR A 121 29.44 2.72 -40.13
N HIS A 122 28.84 3.33 -41.16
CA HIS A 122 27.40 3.28 -41.34
C HIS A 122 26.94 1.86 -41.65
N VAL A 123 25.93 1.42 -40.90
CA VAL A 123 25.28 0.13 -41.13
C VAL A 123 24.15 0.36 -42.12
N SER A 124 24.26 -0.21 -43.32
CA SER A 124 23.13 -0.36 -44.25
C SER A 124 22.75 -1.83 -44.31
N ARG A 125 21.46 -2.12 -44.43
CA ARG A 125 20.99 -3.46 -44.77
C ARG A 125 21.41 -3.71 -46.23
N LYS A 126 22.18 -4.78 -46.46
CA LYS A 126 22.44 -5.28 -47.82
C LYS A 126 21.19 -5.92 -48.41
#